data_AF-A0A5E7WPI2-F1
#
_entry.id   AF-A0A5E7WPI2-F1
#
_cell.length_a   1.000
_cell.length_b   1.000
_cell.length_c   1.000
_cell.angle_alpha   90.00
_cell.angle_beta   90.00
_cell.angle_gamma   90.00
#
_symmetry.space_group_name_H-M   'P 1'
#
loop_
_entity.id
_entity.type
_entity.pdbx_description
1 polymer ?
#
loop_
_entity_poly.entity_id
_entity_poly.type
_entity_poly.pdbx_seq_one_letter_code
_entity_poly.pdbx_strand_id
1 'polypeptide(L)'
;MIEPTESESKEELDRFCDAMIRIREEIRAVENGTLDKDDNPLKNAPHTAAEIVGEWTHPYSREQAVYPVASLIEGKYWPPVGRVDNVFGDRNLICACPSIESYA
;
A
#
# COMPACT_ATOMS: atom_id res chain seq x y z
N MET A 1 5.86 -2.98 16.06
CA MET A 1 7.14 -2.73 16.74
C MET A 1 8.06 -2.07 15.72
N ILE A 2 8.73 -0.97 16.06
CA ILE A 2 9.58 -0.20 15.13
C ILE A 2 10.98 -0.15 15.75
N GLU A 3 11.99 -0.54 14.96
CA GLU A 3 13.41 -0.49 15.31
C GLU A 3 14.15 0.25 14.19
N PRO A 4 14.57 1.51 14.40
CA PRO A 4 15.19 2.30 13.35
C PRO A 4 16.65 1.92 13.06
N THR A 5 17.34 1.27 14.00
CA THR A 5 18.81 1.13 14.02
C THR A 5 19.56 2.47 14.06
N GLU A 6 20.86 2.42 14.33
CA GLU A 6 21.74 3.60 14.41
C GLU A 6 22.21 4.12 13.04
N SER A 7 21.99 3.36 11.97
CA SER A 7 22.48 3.71 10.62
C SER A 7 21.58 4.71 9.89
N GLU A 8 20.34 4.89 10.36
CA GLU A 8 19.37 5.76 9.70
C GLU A 8 19.54 7.23 10.08
N SER A 9 19.52 8.10 9.08
CA SER A 9 19.62 9.54 9.28
C SER A 9 18.33 10.10 9.88
N LYS A 10 18.41 11.25 10.58
CA LYS A 10 17.22 11.93 11.09
C LYS A 10 16.18 12.19 9.99
N GLU A 11 16.64 12.55 8.79
CA GLU A 11 15.76 12.80 7.65
C GLU A 11 14.95 11.56 7.26
N GLU A 12 15.55 10.36 7.27
CA GLU A 12 14.80 9.12 7.00
C GLU A 12 13.82 8.79 8.13
N LEU A 13 14.21 9.03 9.38
CA LEU A 13 13.31 8.85 10.52
C LEU A 13 12.10 9.80 10.46
N ASP A 14 12.33 11.06 10.08
CA ASP A 14 11.26 12.04 9.90
C ASP A 14 10.34 11.62 8.75
N ARG A 15 10.88 11.17 7.61
CA ARG A 15 10.08 10.67 6.47
C ARG A 15 9.16 9.51 6.88
N PHE A 16 9.66 8.55 7.66
CA PHE A 16 8.83 7.47 8.18
C PHE A 16 7.76 7.97 9.16
N CYS A 17 8.13 8.87 10.09
CA CYS A 17 7.18 9.45 11.04
C CYS A 17 6.06 10.24 10.34
N ASP A 18 6.40 11.04 9.31
CA ASP A 18 5.43 11.78 8.51
C ASP A 18 4.48 10.84 7.77
N ALA A 19 4.98 9.74 7.20
CA ALA A 19 4.14 8.71 6.60
C ALA A 19 3.15 8.10 7.62
N MET A 20 3.62 7.81 8.84
CA MET A 20 2.76 7.31 9.92
C MET A 20 1.71 8.33 10.39
N ILE A 21 2.06 9.62 10.43
CA ILE A 21 1.13 10.71 10.74
C ILE A 21 0.07 10.82 9.64
N ARG A 22 0.45 10.75 8.37
CA ARG A 22 -0.49 10.72 7.24
C ARG A 22 -1.43 9.53 7.30
N ILE A 23 -0.93 8.33 7.61
CA ILE A 23 -1.76 7.15 7.84
C ILE A 23 -2.74 7.39 9.00
N ARG A 24 -2.32 8.06 10.07
CA ARG A 24 -3.23 8.41 11.18
C ARG A 24 -4.34 9.37 10.73
N GLU A 25 -4.05 10.30 9.83
CA GLU A 25 -5.04 11.21 9.26
C GLU A 25 -6.04 10.48 8.35
N GLU A 26 -5.58 9.50 7.56
CA GLU A 26 -6.49 8.63 6.80
C GLU A 26 -7.41 7.82 7.71
N ILE A 27 -6.87 7.27 8.80
CA ILE A 27 -7.69 6.60 9.84
C ILE A 27 -8.74 7.59 10.38
N ARG A 28 -8.34 8.83 10.66
CA ARG A 28 -9.27 9.87 11.16
C ARG A 28 -10.36 10.20 10.13
N ALA A 29 -10.01 10.23 8.85
CA ALA A 29 -10.94 10.48 7.76
C ALA A 29 -11.96 9.33 7.59
N VAL A 30 -11.58 8.09 7.92
CA VAL A 30 -12.55 7.00 8.02
C VAL A 30 -13.40 7.12 9.30
N GLU A 31 -12.78 7.41 10.44
CA GLU A 31 -13.47 7.59 11.74
C GLU A 31 -14.55 8.67 11.68
N ASN A 32 -14.31 9.75 10.95
CA ASN A 32 -15.24 10.88 10.82
C ASN A 32 -16.18 10.79 9.59
N GLY A 33 -16.08 9.73 8.78
CA GLY A 33 -16.92 9.50 7.60
C GLY A 33 -16.58 10.33 6.37
N THR A 34 -15.40 10.96 6.31
CA THR A 34 -14.92 11.67 5.11
C THR A 34 -14.45 10.70 4.03
N LEU A 35 -13.84 9.58 4.43
CA LEU A 35 -13.54 8.44 3.55
C LEU A 35 -14.53 7.32 3.81
N ASP A 36 -14.87 6.59 2.75
CA ASP A 36 -15.70 5.39 2.87
C ASP A 36 -15.02 4.36 3.77
N LYS A 37 -15.82 3.61 4.54
CA LYS A 37 -15.31 2.66 5.53
C LYS A 37 -14.69 1.41 4.90
N ASP A 38 -15.24 0.98 3.77
CA ASP A 38 -14.90 -0.26 3.11
C ASP A 38 -14.07 -0.01 1.84
N ASP A 39 -14.21 1.15 1.20
CA ASP A 39 -13.47 1.57 0.00
C ASP A 39 -12.59 2.82 0.26
N ASN A 40 -11.40 2.60 0.82
CA ASN A 40 -10.44 3.67 1.15
C ASN A 40 -8.99 3.23 0.92
N PRO A 41 -8.02 4.19 0.89
CA PRO A 41 -6.63 3.87 0.64
C PRO A 41 -6.06 2.80 1.58
N LEU A 42 -6.40 2.82 2.87
CA LEU A 42 -5.93 1.84 3.85
C LEU A 42 -6.45 0.42 3.55
N LYS A 43 -7.72 0.30 3.14
CA LYS A 43 -8.35 -0.99 2.83
C LYS A 43 -7.91 -1.56 1.49
N ASN A 44 -7.56 -0.73 0.53
CA ASN A 44 -7.17 -1.15 -0.81
C ASN A 44 -5.66 -1.22 -1.03
N ALA A 45 -4.85 -0.69 -0.10
CA ALA A 45 -3.40 -0.81 -0.18
C ALA A 45 -2.91 -2.28 -0.19
N PRO A 46 -1.80 -2.60 -0.87
CA PRO A 46 -0.98 -1.68 -1.67
C PRO A 46 -1.54 -1.45 -3.09
N HIS A 47 -1.38 -0.23 -3.61
CA HIS A 47 -1.81 0.11 -4.98
C HIS A 47 -0.71 -0.16 -6.01
N THR A 48 -1.04 -0.94 -7.04
CA THR A 48 -0.07 -1.37 -8.08
C THR A 48 -0.06 -0.43 -9.29
N ALA A 49 1.02 -0.41 -10.06
CA ALA A 49 1.06 0.38 -11.30
C ALA A 49 -0.05 -0.04 -12.30
N ALA A 50 -0.36 -1.34 -12.37
CA ALA A 50 -1.40 -1.87 -13.25
C ALA A 50 -2.80 -1.36 -12.87
N GLU A 51 -3.10 -1.34 -11.56
CA GLU A 51 -4.35 -0.80 -11.03
C GLU A 51 -4.54 0.68 -11.39
N ILE A 52 -3.46 1.47 -11.29
CA ILE A 52 -3.50 2.92 -11.55
C ILE A 52 -3.77 3.23 -13.03
N VAL A 53 -3.21 2.44 -13.95
CA VAL A 53 -3.41 2.59 -15.40
C VAL A 53 -4.81 2.14 -15.82
N GLY A 54 -5.44 1.25 -15.04
CA GLY A 54 -6.79 0.76 -15.28
C GLY A 54 -7.90 1.78 -15.03
N GLU A 55 -9.14 1.30 -15.15
CA GLU A 55 -10.33 2.03 -14.70
C GLU A 55 -10.23 2.29 -13.19
N TRP A 56 -10.68 3.47 -12.76
CA TRP A 56 -10.58 3.88 -11.37
C TRP A 56 -11.97 4.18 -10.82
N THR A 57 -12.43 3.27 -9.97
CA THR A 57 -13.78 3.27 -9.40
C THR A 57 -13.81 3.66 -7.93
N HIS A 58 -12.65 3.95 -7.35
CA HIS A 58 -12.51 4.34 -5.95
C HIS A 58 -12.99 5.77 -5.67
N PRO A 59 -13.52 6.06 -4.46
CA PRO A 59 -13.98 7.40 -4.06
C PRO A 59 -12.84 8.36 -3.67
N TYR A 60 -11.59 7.91 -3.76
CA TYR A 60 -10.38 8.71 -3.52
C TYR A 60 -9.55 8.81 -4.80
N SER A 61 -8.63 9.77 -4.89
CA SER A 61 -7.86 9.99 -6.11
C SER A 61 -6.71 8.98 -6.28
N ARG A 62 -6.27 8.76 -7.53
CA ARG A 62 -5.05 8.00 -7.82
C ARG A 62 -3.83 8.61 -7.12
N GLU A 63 -3.74 9.95 -7.12
CA GLU A 63 -2.65 10.66 -6.46
C GLU A 63 -2.61 10.37 -4.96
N GLN A 64 -3.77 10.39 -4.29
CA GLN A 64 -3.87 10.03 -2.88
C GLN A 64 -3.43 8.58 -2.64
N ALA A 65 -3.70 7.67 -3.57
CA ALA A 65 -3.30 6.27 -3.48
C ALA A 65 -1.78 6.06 -3.61
N VAL A 66 -1.10 6.79 -4.49
CA VAL A 66 0.31 6.51 -4.83
C VAL A 66 1.32 7.54 -4.35
N TYR A 67 0.89 8.77 -4.06
CA TYR A 67 1.74 9.88 -3.59
C TYR A 67 1.12 10.58 -2.36
N PRO A 68 0.81 9.87 -1.26
CA PRO A 68 0.24 10.48 -0.05
C PRO A 68 1.19 11.46 0.66
N VAL A 69 2.48 11.44 0.30
CA VAL A 69 3.52 12.37 0.74
C VAL A 69 4.28 12.84 -0.49
N ALA A 70 4.51 14.15 -0.63
CA ALA A 70 5.10 14.75 -1.83
C ALA A 70 6.50 14.22 -2.17
N SER A 71 7.30 13.86 -1.16
CA SER A 71 8.65 13.28 -1.34
C SER A 71 8.65 11.95 -2.10
N LEU A 72 7.51 11.25 -2.17
CA LEU A 72 7.40 9.97 -2.88
C LEU A 72 7.40 10.10 -4.41
N ILE A 73 7.23 11.31 -4.94
CA ILE A 73 7.20 11.55 -6.40
C ILE A 73 8.57 11.27 -7.03
N GLU A 74 9.66 11.66 -6.36
CA GLU A 74 11.02 11.55 -6.91
C GLU A 74 11.58 10.12 -6.82
N GLY A 75 11.16 9.34 -5.83
CA GLY A 75 11.72 8.02 -5.49
C GLY A 75 10.66 6.91 -5.39
N LYS A 76 9.70 6.88 -6.32
CA LYS A 76 8.57 5.94 -6.23
C LYS A 76 9.01 4.48 -6.36
N TYR A 77 8.83 3.74 -5.27
CA TYR A 77 8.80 2.27 -5.30
C TYR A 77 7.38 1.78 -5.60
N TRP A 78 7.24 0.88 -6.56
CA TRP A 78 5.95 0.28 -6.94
C TRP A 78 5.77 -1.11 -6.31
N PRO A 79 4.69 -1.34 -5.56
CA PRO A 79 4.29 -2.68 -5.17
C PRO A 79 4.06 -3.55 -6.41
N PRO A 80 4.73 -4.71 -6.54
CA PRO A 80 4.62 -5.55 -7.74
C PRO A 80 3.29 -6.31 -7.81
N VAL A 81 2.62 -6.49 -6.68
CA VAL A 81 1.33 -7.18 -6.56
C VAL A 81 0.44 -6.46 -5.54
N GLY A 82 -0.87 -6.69 -5.63
CA GLY A 82 -1.84 -6.22 -4.64
C GLY A 82 -1.75 -6.99 -3.32
N ARG A 83 -2.74 -6.81 -2.45
CA ARG A 83 -2.79 -7.47 -1.14
C ARG A 83 -2.86 -9.00 -1.31
N VAL A 84 -1.99 -9.70 -0.59
CA VAL A 84 -1.92 -11.18 -0.61
C VAL A 84 -3.15 -11.80 0.06
N ASP A 85 -3.70 -12.84 -0.57
CA ASP A 85 -4.70 -13.72 0.05
C ASP A 85 -4.02 -14.85 0.82
N ASN A 86 -3.86 -14.65 2.12
CA ASN A 86 -3.22 -15.62 3.00
C ASN A 86 -4.05 -16.90 3.17
N VAL A 87 -5.39 -16.80 3.24
CA VAL A 87 -6.27 -17.94 3.52
C VAL A 87 -6.29 -18.90 2.33
N PHE A 88 -6.26 -18.36 1.10
CA PHE A 88 -6.13 -19.19 -0.09
C PHE A 88 -4.81 -19.97 -0.09
N GLY A 89 -3.69 -19.32 0.25
CA GLY A 89 -2.38 -19.95 0.33
C GLY A 89 -2.34 -21.12 1.31
N ASP A 90 -2.88 -20.94 2.51
CA ASP A 90 -2.95 -21.99 3.54
C ASP A 90 -3.81 -23.19 3.11
N ARG A 91 -4.88 -22.93 2.33
CA ARG A 91 -5.79 -23.98 1.82
C ARG A 91 -5.27 -24.70 0.58
N ASN A 92 -4.36 -24.08 -0.17
CA ASN A 92 -3.83 -24.58 -1.44
C ASN A 92 -2.30 -24.58 -1.39
N LEU A 93 -1.75 -25.44 -0.53
CA LEU A 93 -0.32 -25.46 -0.24
C LEU A 93 0.51 -25.85 -1.47
N ILE A 94 1.23 -24.89 -2.03
CA ILE A 94 2.18 -25.07 -3.13
C ILE A 94 3.53 -24.52 -2.69
N CYS A 95 4.49 -25.42 -2.41
CA CYS A 95 5.83 -25.06 -1.91
C CYS A 95 6.96 -25.33 -2.91
N ALA A 96 6.61 -25.56 -4.17
CA ALA A 96 7.54 -25.69 -5.29
C ALA A 96 7.04 -24.82 -6.44
N CYS A 97 7.94 -24.47 -7.37
CA CYS A 97 7.53 -23.73 -8.55
C CYS A 97 6.41 -24.50 -9.28
N PRO A 98 5.26 -23.87 -9.54
CA PRO A 98 4.25 -24.49 -10.37
C PRO A 98 4.77 -24.61 -11.81
N SER A 99 4.11 -25.44 -12.62
CA SER A 99 4.58 -25.71 -13.98
C SER A 99 4.51 -24.45 -14.84
N ILE A 100 5.33 -24.35 -15.90
CA ILE A 100 5.34 -23.15 -16.74
C ILE A 100 3.94 -22.89 -17.35
N GLU A 101 3.21 -23.96 -17.64
CA GLU A 101 1.85 -23.91 -18.16
C GLU A 101 0.86 -23.22 -17.22
N SER A 102 1.12 -23.16 -15.91
CA SER A 102 0.23 -22.47 -14.96
C SER A 102 0.31 -20.95 -15.02
N TYR A 103 1.32 -20.40 -15.72
CA TYR A 103 1.54 -18.96 -15.87
C TYR A 103 1.02 -18.40 -17.20
N ALA A 104 0.47 -19.26 -18.07
CA ALA A 104 -0.03 -18.91 -19.39
C ALA A 104 -1.47 -18.38 -19.37
#